data_AF-A0A3D1BUM8-F1
#
_entry.id   AF-A0A3D1BUM8-F1
#
_cell.length_a   1.000
_cell.length_b   1.000
_cell.length_c   1.000
_cell.angle_alpha   90.00
_cell.angle_beta   90.00
_cell.angle_gamma   90.00
#
_symmetry.space_group_name_H-M   'P 1'
#
loop_
_entity.id
_entity.type
_entity.pdbx_description
1 polymer ?
#
loop_
_entity_poly.entity_id
_entity_poly.type
_entity_poly.pdbx_seq_one_letter_code
_entity_poly.pdbx_strand_id
1 'polypeptide(L)'
;GAFITADGWGSFMQKREQGKQYNEIEIVYGQLVLNKLEIRINKGSSISSILINGKEKRNYKYYKDSGLLIIDLDNYIINEGEKQTIICNL
;
A
#
# COMPACT_ATOMS: atom_id res chain seq x y z
N GLY A 1 9.74 3.20 34.24
CA GLY A 1 8.55 2.91 33.41
C GLY A 1 8.83 3.43 32.02
N ALA A 2 8.64 2.60 31.00
CA ALA A 2 8.82 3.00 29.61
C ALA A 2 7.43 3.05 28.98
N PHE A 3 6.87 4.25 28.84
CA PHE A 3 5.69 4.46 28.02
C PHE A 3 6.19 4.79 26.61
N ILE A 4 5.79 3.99 25.62
CA ILE A 4 5.92 4.33 24.21
C ILE A 4 4.57 4.91 23.82
N THR A 5 4.51 6.22 23.58
CA THR A 5 3.35 6.84 22.95
C THR A 5 3.44 6.56 21.45
N ALA A 6 2.68 5.57 20.98
CA ALA A 6 2.43 5.37 19.56
C ALA A 6 1.05 5.94 19.24
N ASP A 7 0.98 6.88 18.30
CA ASP A 7 -0.28 7.49 17.86
C ASP A 7 -1.16 6.50 17.04
N GLY A 8 -0.62 5.33 16.71
CA GLY A 8 -1.36 4.20 16.16
C GLY A 8 -0.55 2.90 16.16
N TRP A 9 -1.26 1.78 16.11
CA TRP A 9 -0.74 0.42 16.02
C TRP A 9 -1.49 -0.35 14.94
N GLY A 10 -0.77 -1.17 14.19
CA GLY A 10 -1.34 -1.88 13.05
C GLY A 10 -0.41 -2.96 12.49
N SER A 11 -0.82 -3.54 11.37
CA SER A 11 -0.05 -4.54 10.65
C SER A 11 0.09 -4.15 9.18
N PHE A 12 1.19 -4.61 8.57
CA PHE A 12 1.40 -4.54 7.13
C PHE A 12 1.76 -5.94 6.63
N MET A 13 1.04 -6.41 5.62
CA MET A 13 1.30 -7.67 4.96
C MET A 13 1.53 -7.45 3.47
N GLN A 14 2.48 -8.19 2.90
CA GLN A 14 2.74 -8.20 1.48
C GLN A 14 2.85 -9.65 0.98
N LYS A 15 2.19 -9.95 -0.13
CA LYS A 15 2.24 -11.26 -0.80
C LYS A 15 2.30 -11.06 -2.30
N ARG A 16 3.06 -11.90 -3.00
CA ARG A 16 3.07 -11.95 -4.47
C ARG A 16 2.70 -13.35 -4.95
N GLU A 17 1.76 -13.43 -5.87
CA GLU A 17 1.28 -14.70 -6.43
C GLU A 17 0.62 -14.47 -7.79
N GLN A 18 0.88 -15.36 -8.76
CA GLN A 18 0.21 -15.40 -10.07
C GLN A 18 0.14 -14.03 -10.81
N GLY A 19 1.28 -13.33 -10.91
CA GLY A 19 1.34 -12.03 -11.59
C GLY A 19 0.66 -10.88 -10.83
N LYS A 20 0.30 -11.08 -9.56
CA LYS A 20 -0.31 -10.05 -8.72
C LYS A 20 0.54 -9.82 -7.48
N GLN A 21 0.57 -8.56 -7.06
CA GLN A 21 1.13 -8.16 -5.79
C GLN A 21 0.03 -7.61 -4.89
N TYR A 22 -0.16 -8.29 -3.77
CA TYR A 22 -1.13 -7.97 -2.73
C TYR A 22 -0.39 -7.29 -1.58
N ASN A 23 -0.93 -6.17 -1.12
CA ASN A 23 -0.50 -5.50 0.08
C ASN A 23 -1.73 -5.19 0.92
N GLU A 24 -1.59 -5.29 2.23
CA GLU A 24 -2.67 -5.09 3.17
C GLU A 24 -2.15 -4.29 4.36
N ILE A 25 -2.91 -3.28 4.76
CA ILE A 25 -2.64 -2.44 5.92
C ILE A 25 -3.85 -2.53 6.82
N GLU A 26 -3.64 -2.88 8.08
CA GLU A 26 -4.68 -2.92 9.10
C GLU A 26 -4.28 -2.02 10.26
N ILE A 27 -5.19 -1.18 10.73
CA ILE A 27 -4.97 -0.34 11.91
C ILE A 27 -5.80 -0.90 13.06
N VAL A 28 -5.11 -1.43 14.06
CA VAL A 28 -5.73 -2.02 15.26
C VAL A 28 -6.07 -0.93 16.27
N TYR A 29 -5.27 0.14 16.35
CA TYR A 29 -5.49 1.28 17.25
C TYR A 29 -4.99 2.57 16.62
N GLY A 30 -5.67 3.69 16.86
CA GLY A 30 -5.24 5.01 16.40
C GLY A 30 -5.52 5.28 14.92
N GLN A 31 -4.72 6.12 14.27
CA GLN A 31 -4.96 6.55 12.89
C GLN A 31 -3.66 6.58 12.07
N LEU A 32 -3.75 6.21 10.79
CA LEU A 32 -2.66 6.34 9.83
C LEU A 32 -3.06 7.23 8.66
N VAL A 33 -2.25 8.26 8.39
CA VAL A 33 -2.40 9.10 7.20
C VAL A 33 -1.35 8.69 6.17
N LEU A 34 -1.79 8.10 5.07
CA LEU A 34 -0.94 7.66 3.96
C LEU A 34 -0.87 8.72 2.86
N ASN A 35 0.32 9.27 2.65
CA ASN A 35 0.58 10.19 1.56
C ASN A 35 0.95 9.46 0.27
N LYS A 36 1.81 8.44 0.39
CA LYS A 36 2.34 7.66 -0.72
C LYS A 36 2.56 6.23 -0.27
N LEU A 37 2.47 5.32 -1.22
CA LEU A 37 2.87 3.93 -1.03
C LEU A 37 3.94 3.58 -2.07
N GLU A 38 5.12 3.22 -1.58
CA GLU A 38 6.23 2.78 -2.41
C GLU A 38 6.31 1.26 -2.40
N ILE A 39 6.20 0.67 -3.58
CA ILE A 39 6.13 -0.77 -3.76
C ILE A 39 7.25 -1.21 -4.71
N ARG A 40 8.04 -2.19 -4.28
CA ARG A 40 8.99 -2.88 -5.15
C ARG A 40 8.29 -3.99 -5.92
N ILE A 41 8.23 -3.84 -7.24
CA ILE A 41 7.79 -4.85 -8.20
C ILE A 41 8.98 -5.37 -9.02
N ASN A 42 8.81 -6.48 -9.74
CA ASN A 42 9.92 -7.02 -10.55
C ASN A 42 10.31 -6.03 -11.65
N LYS A 43 11.62 -5.84 -11.82
CA LYS A 43 12.16 -5.00 -12.90
C LYS A 43 11.67 -5.51 -14.24
N GLY A 44 11.26 -4.61 -15.12
CA GLY A 44 10.74 -4.97 -16.44
C GLY A 44 9.30 -5.47 -16.48
N SER A 45 8.64 -5.72 -15.34
CA SER A 45 7.20 -6.01 -15.30
C SER A 45 6.40 -4.85 -15.87
N SER A 46 5.23 -5.16 -16.44
CA SER A 46 4.23 -4.15 -16.77
C SER A 46 3.29 -3.96 -15.58
N ILE A 47 2.51 -2.90 -15.57
CA ILE A 47 1.42 -2.73 -14.61
C ILE A 47 0.15 -2.62 -15.43
N SER A 48 -0.77 -3.56 -15.28
CA SER A 48 -2.05 -3.54 -15.99
C SER A 48 -3.08 -2.71 -15.23
N SER A 49 -3.10 -2.79 -13.89
CA SER A 49 -3.95 -1.95 -13.04
C SER A 49 -3.50 -1.97 -11.58
N ILE A 50 -3.91 -0.94 -10.84
CA ILE A 50 -3.72 -0.82 -9.40
C ILE A 50 -5.09 -0.62 -8.78
N LEU A 51 -5.45 -1.46 -7.81
CA LEU A 51 -6.72 -1.39 -7.10
C LEU A 51 -6.45 -1.08 -5.62
N ILE A 52 -7.18 -0.10 -5.08
CA ILE A 52 -7.24 0.18 -3.64
C ILE A 52 -8.68 -0.08 -3.20
N ASN A 53 -8.88 -1.07 -2.32
CA ASN A 53 -10.21 -1.57 -1.94
C ASN A 53 -11.10 -1.87 -3.15
N GLY A 54 -10.53 -2.50 -4.17
CA GLY A 54 -11.22 -2.83 -5.42
C GLY A 54 -11.47 -1.65 -6.38
N LYS A 55 -11.15 -0.41 -6.00
CA LYS A 55 -11.27 0.77 -6.88
C LYS A 55 -9.97 1.03 -7.62
N GLU A 56 -10.05 1.25 -8.92
CA GLU A 56 -8.88 1.56 -9.74
C GLU A 56 -8.25 2.89 -9.34
N LYS A 57 -6.93 2.89 -9.10
CA LYS A 57 -6.11 4.08 -8.83
C LYS A 57 -5.24 4.37 -10.04
N ARG A 58 -5.37 5.58 -10.57
CA ARG A 58 -4.64 6.04 -11.78
C ARG A 58 -3.50 7.00 -11.48
N ASN A 59 -3.45 7.57 -10.28
CA ASN A 59 -2.37 8.47 -9.86
C ASN A 59 -1.20 7.67 -9.29
N TYR A 60 -0.27 7.27 -10.16
CA TYR A 60 0.94 6.56 -9.78
C TYR A 60 2.08 6.83 -10.76
N LYS A 61 3.32 6.60 -10.31
CA LYS A 61 4.54 6.63 -11.12
C LYS A 61 5.22 5.28 -11.05
N TYR A 62 5.65 4.76 -12.20
CA TYR A 62 6.37 3.49 -12.25
C TYR A 62 7.70 3.64 -12.99
N TYR A 63 8.78 3.32 -12.28
CA TYR A 63 10.15 3.34 -12.77
C TYR A 63 10.57 1.92 -13.16
N LYS A 64 10.21 1.50 -14.38
CA LYS A 64 10.32 0.12 -14.89
C LYS A 64 11.71 -0.51 -14.72
N ASP A 65 12.77 0.26 -14.92
CA ASP A 65 14.16 -0.24 -14.84
C ASP A 65 14.60 -0.54 -13.40
N SER A 66 14.01 0.18 -12.43
CA SER A 66 14.29 0.00 -11.01
C SER A 66 13.28 -0.91 -10.30
N GLY A 67 12.14 -1.20 -10.92
CA GLY A 67 11.03 -1.91 -10.31
C GLY A 67 10.32 -1.11 -9.19
N LEU A 68 10.46 0.22 -9.17
CA LEU A 68 9.84 1.07 -8.15
C LEU A 68 8.49 1.60 -8.65
N LEU A 69 7.41 1.23 -7.98
CA LEU A 69 6.08 1.79 -8.15
C LEU A 69 5.77 2.73 -6.98
N ILE A 70 5.39 3.97 -7.26
CA ILE A 70 4.98 4.97 -6.28
C ILE A 70 3.52 5.32 -6.55
N ILE A 71 2.65 5.04 -5.59
CA ILE A 71 1.22 5.36 -5.65
C ILE A 71 0.99 6.59 -4.78
N ASP A 72 0.48 7.67 -5.36
CA ASP A 72 0.10 8.86 -4.60
C ASP A 72 -1.29 8.63 -3.98
N LEU A 73 -1.39 8.76 -2.66
CA LEU A 73 -2.59 8.43 -1.88
C LEU A 73 -3.36 9.66 -1.39
N ASP A 74 -2.87 10.88 -1.67
CA ASP A 74 -3.61 12.13 -1.47
C ASP A 74 -4.10 12.34 -0.02
N ASN A 75 -3.24 12.04 0.98
CA ASN A 75 -3.57 12.02 2.41
C ASN A 75 -4.68 11.02 2.77
N TYR A 76 -4.59 9.79 2.24
CA TYR A 76 -5.56 8.74 2.53
C TYR A 76 -5.52 8.36 4.01
N ILE A 77 -6.64 8.52 4.70
CA ILE A 77 -6.76 8.24 6.13
C ILE A 77 -7.27 6.81 6.32
N ILE A 78 -6.59 6.06 7.19
CA ILE A 78 -7.02 4.75 7.67
C ILE A 78 -7.29 4.88 9.16
N ASN A 79 -8.53 4.63 9.56
CA ASN A 79 -8.96 4.74 10.95
C ASN A 79 -8.79 3.42 11.71
N GLU A 80 -8.89 3.51 13.03
CA GLU A 80 -8.95 2.37 13.91
C GLU A 80 -10.01 1.35 13.48
N GLY A 81 -9.62 0.07 13.46
CA GLY A 81 -10.46 -1.04 13.03
C GLY A 81 -10.58 -1.20 11.51
N GLU A 82 -10.01 -0.28 10.72
CA GLU A 82 -10.06 -0.38 9.26
C GLU A 82 -8.91 -1.20 8.69
N LYS A 83 -9.22 -1.81 7.54
CA LYS A 83 -8.29 -2.59 6.74
C LYS A 83 -8.35 -2.15 5.29
N GLN A 84 -7.18 -1.95 4.71
CA GLN A 84 -6.99 -1.46 3.35
C GLN A 84 -6.27 -2.51 2.53
N THR A 85 -6.77 -2.75 1.33
CA THR A 85 -6.20 -3.72 0.38
C THR A 85 -5.69 -3.00 -0.85
N ILE A 86 -4.45 -3.29 -1.24
CA ILE A 86 -3.81 -2.74 -2.43
C ILE A 86 -3.36 -3.90 -3.31
N ILE A 87 -3.91 -3.98 -4.51
CA ILE A 87 -3.60 -5.02 -5.50
C ILE A 87 -2.96 -4.37 -6.72
N CYS A 88 -1.73 -4.76 -7.02
CA CYS A 88 -1.06 -4.40 -8.27
C CYS A 88 -1.10 -5.61 -9.21
N ASN A 89 -1.77 -5.47 -10.35
CA ASN A 89 -1.77 -6.48 -11.40
C ASN A 89 -0.58 -6.20 -12.33
N LEU A 90 0.33 -7.17 -12.45
CA LEU A 90 1.63 -7.05 -13.13
C LEU A 90 1.65 -7.76 -14.50
#